data_AF-A0A0F8Z9P4-F1
#
_entry.id   AF-A0A0F8Z9P4-F1
#
_cell.length_a   1.000
_cell.length_b   1.000
_cell.length_c   1.000
_cell.angle_alpha   90.00
_cell.angle_beta   90.00
_cell.angle_gamma   90.00
#
_symmetry.space_group_name_H-M   'P 1'
#
loop_
_entity.id
_entity.type
_entity.pdbx_description
1 polymer ?
#
loop_
_entity_poly.entity_id
_entity_poly.type
_entity_poly.pdbx_seq_one_letter_code
_entity_poly.pdbx_strand_id
1 'polypeptide(L)'
;MPYEHGVHTFFCEPTGRERQYLRRFVFSTNAKCPSPHGYHNARTFLKDDDETKDVVTWPHADKRWPTHCAGCDYKFTDDDQWQVFRETIYVRTDTRTPVLRSENIPGMMWNAHWLGRKGPDGRALIVLLPNGKEWAIDQRSSNCTLTKDTNHRCWIRKGEPPNITVSKDGITCQAGAGSIQAGDYHGFLRNGIFEP
;
A
#
# COMPACT_ATOMS: atom_id res chain seq x y z
N MET A 1 23.14 4.96 -5.19
CA MET A 1 21.74 4.72 -4.77
C MET A 1 21.34 3.35 -5.32
N PRO A 2 20.61 2.49 -4.59
CA PRO A 2 20.52 1.05 -4.88
C PRO A 2 19.78 0.65 -6.18
N TYR A 3 19.48 1.59 -7.09
CA TYR A 3 18.70 1.33 -8.30
C TYR A 3 19.33 1.98 -9.55
N GLU A 4 20.61 1.72 -9.82
CA GLU A 4 21.32 2.22 -11.01
C GLU A 4 20.67 1.80 -12.35
N HIS A 5 19.78 0.79 -12.33
CA HIS A 5 19.06 0.29 -13.50
C HIS A 5 17.54 0.56 -13.48
N GLY A 6 17.07 1.43 -12.59
CA GLY A 6 15.65 1.67 -12.38
C GLY A 6 14.93 0.50 -11.70
N VAL A 7 13.68 0.71 -11.28
CA VAL A 7 12.84 -0.35 -10.69
C VAL A 7 11.69 -0.69 -11.62
N HIS A 8 11.67 -1.94 -12.11
CA HIS A 8 10.57 -2.45 -12.92
C HIS A 8 9.32 -2.66 -12.08
N THR A 9 8.18 -2.23 -12.61
CA THR A 9 6.87 -2.49 -12.01
C THR A 9 6.34 -3.86 -12.42
N PHE A 10 5.46 -4.40 -11.59
CA PHE A 10 4.70 -5.60 -11.90
C PHE A 10 3.28 -5.44 -11.36
N PHE A 11 2.30 -5.97 -12.09
CA PHE A 11 0.90 -5.80 -11.73
C PHE A 11 0.40 -6.98 -10.91
N CYS A 12 -0.44 -6.67 -9.92
CA CYS A 12 -0.99 -7.61 -8.97
C CYS A 12 -2.51 -7.51 -8.92
N GLU A 13 -3.17 -8.67 -8.95
CA GLU A 13 -4.61 -8.79 -8.84
C GLU A 13 -4.99 -9.39 -7.49
N PRO A 14 -6.09 -8.93 -6.85
CA PRO A 14 -6.57 -9.55 -5.63
C PRO A 14 -7.04 -10.97 -5.94
N THR A 15 -6.74 -11.91 -5.04
CA THR A 15 -7.14 -13.31 -5.21
C THR A 15 -8.54 -13.62 -4.67
N GLY A 16 -9.17 -12.67 -3.96
CA GLY A 16 -10.36 -12.93 -3.15
C GLY A 16 -10.06 -13.71 -1.88
N ARG A 17 -8.78 -13.83 -1.51
CA ARG A 17 -8.29 -14.48 -0.28
C ARG A 17 -7.57 -13.46 0.58
N GLU A 18 -7.53 -13.73 1.87
CA GLU A 18 -6.85 -12.90 2.86
C GLU A 18 -5.95 -13.72 3.78
N ARG A 19 -4.90 -13.07 4.29
CA ARG A 19 -4.10 -13.54 5.40
C ARG A 19 -4.57 -12.89 6.69
N GLN A 20 -4.90 -13.71 7.67
CA GLN A 20 -5.35 -13.27 8.99
C GLN A 20 -4.22 -13.35 10.02
N TYR A 21 -4.21 -12.38 10.91
CA TYR A 21 -3.27 -12.29 12.02
C TYR A 21 -3.99 -11.98 13.32
N LEU A 22 -3.55 -12.59 14.41
CA LEU A 22 -3.87 -12.16 15.76
C LEU A 22 -2.97 -10.97 16.11
N ARG A 23 -3.56 -9.78 16.30
CA ARG A 23 -2.83 -8.52 16.53
C ARG A 23 -3.15 -7.93 17.90
N ARG A 24 -2.11 -7.72 18.71
CA ARG A 24 -2.18 -6.85 19.89
C ARG A 24 -1.56 -5.50 19.58
N PHE A 25 -2.20 -4.42 20.00
CA PHE A 25 -1.65 -3.07 19.84
C PHE A 25 -2.15 -2.08 20.90
N VAL A 26 -1.38 -1.01 21.08
CA VAL A 26 -1.75 0.16 21.91
C VAL A 26 -1.73 1.38 21.00
N PHE A 27 -2.69 2.29 21.10
CA PHE A 27 -2.69 3.50 20.29
C PHE A 27 -1.52 4.43 20.68
N SER A 28 -0.93 5.13 19.70
CA SER A 28 0.19 6.08 19.91
C SER A 28 -0.17 7.28 20.80
N THR A 29 -1.47 7.51 21.04
CA THR A 29 -1.98 8.52 21.98
C THR A 29 -1.86 8.08 23.43
N ASN A 30 -1.84 6.76 23.67
CA ASN A 30 -1.89 6.17 25.00
C ASN A 30 -0.49 5.73 25.46
N ALA A 31 0.35 5.28 24.53
CA ALA A 31 1.74 4.92 24.82
C ALA A 31 2.62 5.12 23.59
N LYS A 32 3.85 5.62 23.82
CA LYS A 32 4.87 5.75 22.78
C LYS A 32 5.73 4.50 22.76
N CYS A 33 5.91 3.94 21.57
CA CYS A 33 6.84 2.85 21.32
C CYS A 33 8.02 3.37 20.50
N PRO A 34 9.26 2.92 20.76
CA PRO A 34 10.42 3.28 19.93
C PRO A 34 10.39 2.62 18.54
N SER A 35 9.42 1.75 18.25
CA SER A 35 9.25 1.17 16.92
C SER A 35 9.02 2.26 15.86
N PRO A 36 9.34 1.99 14.57
CA PRO A 36 9.11 2.96 13.48
C PRO A 36 7.66 3.42 13.33
N HIS A 37 6.71 2.69 13.92
CA HIS A 37 5.30 3.04 13.90
C HIS A 37 4.88 4.00 15.02
N GLY A 38 5.71 4.19 16.05
CA GLY A 38 5.43 5.07 17.19
C GLY A 38 4.40 4.53 18.18
N TYR A 39 3.97 3.27 18.04
CA TYR A 39 3.00 2.60 18.91
C TYR A 39 3.32 1.12 19.11
N HIS A 40 2.86 0.54 20.23
CA HIS A 40 3.11 -0.87 20.53
C HIS A 40 2.26 -1.75 19.64
N ASN A 41 2.88 -2.74 19.00
CA ASN A 41 2.22 -3.58 18.01
C ASN A 41 2.93 -4.91 17.88
N ALA A 42 2.17 -6.00 17.82
CA ALA A 42 2.67 -7.30 17.41
C ALA A 42 1.56 -8.08 16.71
N ARG A 43 1.98 -9.00 15.83
CA ARG A 43 1.07 -9.83 15.04
C ARG A 43 1.61 -11.26 15.01
N THR A 44 0.72 -12.23 15.18
CA THR A 44 1.01 -13.66 14.94
C THR A 44 0.12 -14.14 13.80
N PHE A 45 0.70 -14.88 12.86
CA PHE A 45 -0.06 -15.51 11.77
C PHE A 45 -1.15 -16.43 12.33
N LEU A 46 -2.37 -16.30 11.83
CA LEU A 46 -3.50 -17.13 12.21
C LEU A 46 -3.79 -18.21 11.16
N LYS A 47 -4.10 -17.76 9.94
CA LYS A 47 -4.44 -18.59 8.78
C LYS A 47 -4.49 -17.74 7.50
N ASP A 48 -4.48 -18.41 6.35
CA ASP A 48 -4.98 -17.86 5.09
C ASP A 48 -6.42 -18.38 4.90
N ASP A 49 -7.32 -17.54 4.41
CA ASP A 49 -8.74 -17.88 4.22
C ASP A 49 -9.29 -17.18 2.96
N ASP A 50 -10.47 -17.60 2.50
CA ASP A 50 -11.23 -16.84 1.52
C ASP A 50 -11.77 -15.55 2.17
N GLU A 51 -11.94 -14.46 1.42
CA GLU A 51 -12.53 -13.22 1.92
C GLU A 51 -14.01 -13.46 2.29
N THR A 52 -14.26 -13.98 3.50
CA THR A 52 -15.61 -14.15 4.03
C THR A 52 -16.07 -12.87 4.73
N LYS A 53 -17.33 -12.49 4.52
CA LYS A 53 -17.96 -11.34 5.19
C LYS A 53 -18.35 -11.62 6.66
N ASP A 54 -18.28 -12.88 7.09
CA ASP A 54 -18.62 -13.39 8.43
C ASP A 54 -17.41 -14.19 8.99
N VAL A 55 -17.05 -14.25 10.29
CA VAL A 55 -17.83 -14.21 11.54
C VAL A 55 -17.10 -13.48 12.69
N VAL A 56 -17.94 -12.89 13.56
CA VAL A 56 -17.69 -12.19 14.83
C VAL A 56 -17.40 -13.16 15.99
N THR A 57 -16.25 -13.84 16.03
CA THR A 57 -15.80 -14.45 17.29
C THR A 57 -14.31 -14.30 17.48
N TRP A 58 -13.98 -13.36 18.36
CA TRP A 58 -12.63 -13.05 18.81
C TRP A 58 -12.12 -14.22 19.66
N PRO A 59 -11.13 -14.99 19.21
CA PRO A 59 -10.66 -16.12 19.99
C PRO A 59 -9.70 -15.61 21.07
N HIS A 60 -10.12 -14.77 22.02
CA HIS A 60 -9.22 -14.22 23.07
C HIS A 60 -8.50 -15.34 23.85
N ALA A 61 -9.09 -16.54 23.91
CA ALA A 61 -8.49 -17.73 24.49
C ALA A 61 -7.36 -18.36 23.64
N ASP A 62 -7.11 -17.89 22.41
CA ASP A 62 -6.06 -18.43 21.54
C ASP A 62 -4.67 -18.11 22.08
N LYS A 63 -3.90 -19.13 22.45
CA LYS A 63 -2.57 -18.93 23.05
C LYS A 63 -1.54 -18.31 22.11
N ARG A 64 -1.85 -18.14 20.82
CA ARG A 64 -0.99 -17.51 19.82
C ARG A 64 -1.04 -15.98 19.83
N TRP A 65 -1.96 -15.36 20.60
CA TRP A 65 -1.97 -13.90 20.74
C TRP A 65 -0.60 -13.40 21.22
N PRO A 66 -0.01 -12.39 20.55
CA PRO A 66 1.26 -11.82 21.00
C PRO A 66 1.18 -11.33 22.44
N THR A 67 2.20 -11.65 23.24
CA THR A 67 2.30 -11.20 24.63
C THR A 67 3.21 -9.99 24.80
N HIS A 68 4.07 -9.72 23.81
CA HIS A 68 5.01 -8.60 23.81
C HIS A 68 4.95 -7.86 22.48
N CYS A 69 5.25 -6.56 22.53
CA CYS A 69 5.44 -5.72 21.36
C CYS A 69 6.57 -6.27 20.48
N ALA A 70 6.41 -6.23 19.15
CA ALA A 70 7.43 -6.70 18.24
C ALA A 70 8.64 -5.75 18.13
N GLY A 71 8.51 -4.51 18.61
CA GLY A 71 9.54 -3.48 18.49
C GLY A 71 10.18 -3.03 19.81
N CYS A 72 9.75 -3.56 20.96
CA CYS A 72 10.33 -3.26 22.27
C CYS A 72 9.85 -4.26 23.33
N ASP A 73 10.35 -4.16 24.56
CA ASP A 73 10.02 -5.10 25.66
C ASP A 73 8.66 -4.87 26.33
N TYR A 74 7.78 -4.08 25.71
CA TYR A 74 6.45 -3.81 26.27
C TYR A 74 5.62 -5.09 26.27
N LYS A 75 5.05 -5.44 27.42
CA LYS A 75 4.15 -6.58 27.60
C LYS A 75 2.70 -6.12 27.52
N PHE A 76 1.93 -6.73 26.63
CA PHE A 76 0.51 -6.40 26.49
C PHE A 76 -0.28 -6.84 27.72
N THR A 77 -1.22 -6.00 28.15
CA THR A 77 -2.19 -6.27 29.23
C THR A 77 -3.55 -6.62 28.64
N ASP A 78 -4.53 -7.05 29.43
CA ASP A 78 -5.86 -7.41 28.89
C ASP A 78 -6.64 -6.21 28.33
N ASP A 79 -6.34 -5.00 28.82
CA ASP A 79 -6.97 -3.74 28.39
C ASP A 79 -6.46 -3.22 27.03
N ASP A 80 -5.32 -3.73 26.56
CA ASP A 80 -4.79 -3.38 25.25
C ASP A 80 -5.65 -3.94 24.11
N GLN A 81 -5.57 -3.35 22.93
CA GLN A 81 -6.47 -3.68 21.84
C GLN A 81 -6.21 -5.08 21.28
N TRP A 82 -7.31 -5.75 20.92
CA TRP A 82 -7.34 -7.05 20.27
C TRP A 82 -7.90 -6.86 18.85
N GLN A 83 -7.17 -7.32 17.83
CA GLN A 83 -7.61 -7.22 16.44
C GLN A 83 -7.30 -8.51 15.67
N VAL A 84 -8.28 -9.07 14.94
CA VAL A 84 -8.00 -10.01 13.85
C VAL A 84 -7.70 -9.13 12.64
N PHE A 85 -6.41 -8.90 12.42
CA PHE A 85 -5.93 -8.07 11.33
C PHE A 85 -5.95 -8.89 10.04
N ARG A 86 -6.47 -8.29 8.97
CA ARG A 86 -6.66 -8.93 7.67
C ARG A 86 -5.84 -8.21 6.62
N GLU A 87 -5.23 -8.98 5.74
CA GLU A 87 -4.49 -8.46 4.61
C GLU A 87 -4.85 -9.26 3.36
N THR A 88 -5.32 -8.58 2.31
CA THR A 88 -5.61 -9.22 1.02
C THR A 88 -4.36 -9.88 0.45
N ILE A 89 -4.50 -11.13 0.02
CA ILE A 89 -3.49 -11.85 -0.74
C ILE A 89 -3.66 -11.46 -2.20
N TYR A 90 -2.61 -10.88 -2.78
CA TYR A 90 -2.54 -10.58 -4.20
C TYR A 90 -1.77 -11.67 -4.93
N VAL A 91 -1.93 -11.71 -6.25
CA VAL A 91 -1.14 -12.55 -7.13
C VAL A 91 -0.51 -11.70 -8.22
N ARG A 92 0.79 -11.89 -8.47
CA ARG A 92 1.48 -11.30 -9.61
C ARG A 92 0.90 -11.84 -10.91
N THR A 93 0.60 -10.96 -11.87
CA THR A 93 0.00 -11.40 -13.14
C THR A 93 0.99 -12.10 -14.06
N ASP A 94 2.28 -11.81 -13.94
CA ASP A 94 3.36 -12.38 -14.75
C ASP A 94 3.82 -13.77 -14.27
N THR A 95 4.04 -13.95 -12.97
CA THR A 95 4.60 -15.18 -12.40
C THR A 95 3.59 -16.04 -11.65
N ARG A 96 2.39 -15.52 -11.40
CA ARG A 96 1.38 -16.14 -10.53
C ARG A 96 1.84 -16.33 -9.08
N THR A 97 2.89 -15.65 -8.65
CA THR A 97 3.39 -15.69 -7.28
C THR A 97 2.46 -14.90 -6.35
N PRO A 98 1.99 -15.48 -5.23
CA PRO A 98 1.26 -14.75 -4.21
C PRO A 98 2.16 -13.71 -3.54
N VAL A 99 1.62 -12.52 -3.28
CA VAL A 99 2.31 -11.43 -2.59
C VAL A 99 1.36 -10.70 -1.64
N LEU A 100 1.92 -10.13 -0.59
CA LEU A 100 1.20 -9.26 0.36
C LEU A 100 1.66 -7.83 0.19
N ARG A 101 0.78 -6.87 0.50
CA ARG A 101 1.19 -5.44 0.51
C ARG A 101 2.25 -5.16 1.56
N SER A 102 2.21 -5.86 2.69
CA SER A 102 3.15 -5.71 3.81
C SER A 102 4.55 -6.23 3.51
N GLU A 103 4.74 -7.00 2.44
CA GLU A 103 6.07 -7.36 1.93
C GLU A 103 6.79 -6.15 1.31
N ASN A 104 6.07 -5.07 1.00
CA ASN A 104 6.61 -3.77 0.63
C ASN A 104 7.62 -3.86 -0.54
N ILE A 105 7.30 -4.67 -1.55
CA ILE A 105 8.17 -4.95 -2.71
C ILE A 105 8.10 -3.79 -3.71
N PRO A 106 9.19 -3.03 -3.94
CA PRO A 106 9.20 -1.92 -4.89
C PRO A 106 8.74 -2.34 -6.29
N GLY A 107 7.98 -1.47 -6.95
CA GLY A 107 7.39 -1.73 -8.26
C GLY A 107 6.05 -2.49 -8.22
N MET A 108 5.64 -3.03 -7.07
CA MET A 108 4.33 -3.67 -6.93
C MET A 108 3.22 -2.66 -7.25
N MET A 109 2.38 -2.99 -8.23
CA MET A 109 1.25 -2.18 -8.67
C MET A 109 -0.06 -2.93 -8.53
N TRP A 110 -1.12 -2.28 -8.06
CA TRP A 110 -2.44 -2.90 -7.90
C TRP A 110 -3.57 -1.91 -8.17
N ASN A 111 -4.77 -2.46 -8.43
CA ASN A 111 -6.00 -1.68 -8.50
C ASN A 111 -6.57 -1.44 -7.10
N ALA A 112 -6.46 -0.21 -6.61
CA ALA A 112 -7.14 0.28 -5.42
C ALA A 112 -8.60 0.63 -5.75
N HIS A 113 -9.41 -0.40 -6.02
CA HIS A 113 -10.78 -0.26 -6.51
C HIS A 113 -11.67 0.61 -5.60
N TRP A 114 -11.35 0.73 -4.32
CA TRP A 114 -12.03 1.59 -3.34
C TRP A 114 -11.80 3.11 -3.53
N LEU A 115 -10.78 3.53 -4.30
CA LEU A 115 -10.55 4.94 -4.56
C LEU A 115 -11.47 5.48 -5.66
N GLY A 116 -12.08 6.65 -5.44
CA GLY A 116 -13.10 7.18 -6.36
C GLY A 116 -12.57 7.59 -7.74
N ARG A 117 -11.36 8.15 -7.82
CA ARG A 117 -10.81 8.67 -9.07
C ARG A 117 -10.14 7.56 -9.88
N LYS A 118 -10.65 7.30 -11.09
CA LYS A 118 -10.16 6.24 -11.99
C LYS A 118 -9.41 6.81 -13.19
N GLY A 119 -8.47 6.03 -13.73
CA GLY A 119 -7.84 6.27 -15.02
C GLY A 119 -8.71 5.80 -16.19
N PRO A 120 -8.17 5.82 -17.43
CA PRO A 120 -8.93 5.54 -18.65
C PRO A 120 -9.52 4.11 -18.74
N ASP A 121 -8.90 3.16 -18.06
CA ASP A 121 -9.29 1.74 -17.99
C ASP A 121 -10.28 1.42 -16.84
N GLY A 122 -10.80 2.43 -16.16
CA GLY A 122 -11.69 2.28 -15.00
C GLY A 122 -10.99 1.84 -13.70
N ARG A 123 -9.66 1.70 -13.69
CA ARG A 123 -8.87 1.31 -12.50
C ARG A 123 -8.34 2.54 -11.77
N ALA A 124 -8.10 2.40 -10.47
CA ALA A 124 -7.34 3.37 -9.69
C ALA A 124 -6.03 2.72 -9.27
N LEU A 125 -4.95 3.05 -9.96
CA LEU A 125 -3.66 2.40 -9.73
C LEU A 125 -2.93 3.02 -8.55
N ILE A 126 -2.44 2.15 -7.66
CA ILE A 126 -1.38 2.45 -6.71
C ILE A 126 -0.16 1.64 -7.11
N VAL A 127 1.03 2.23 -6.97
CA VAL A 127 2.30 1.55 -7.14
C VAL A 127 3.21 1.86 -5.97
N LEU A 128 3.98 0.88 -5.53
CA LEU A 128 4.99 1.05 -4.50
C LEU A 128 6.30 1.58 -5.10
N LEU A 129 6.77 2.70 -4.56
CA LEU A 129 7.97 3.41 -4.98
C LEU A 129 9.25 2.72 -4.49
N PRO A 130 10.42 3.02 -5.08
CA PRO A 130 11.71 2.46 -4.67
C PRO A 130 12.09 2.65 -3.19
N ASN A 131 11.53 3.67 -2.52
CA ASN A 131 11.73 3.92 -1.09
C ASN A 131 10.61 3.35 -0.20
N GLY A 132 9.76 2.47 -0.75
CA GLY A 132 8.66 1.82 -0.01
C GLY A 132 7.48 2.75 0.30
N LYS A 133 7.40 3.93 -0.32
CA LYS A 133 6.20 4.79 -0.25
C LYS A 133 5.22 4.40 -1.35
N GLU A 134 3.95 4.73 -1.17
CA GLU A 134 2.91 4.45 -2.17
C GLU A 134 2.63 5.70 -3.01
N TRP A 135 2.48 5.51 -4.33
CA TRP A 135 1.97 6.53 -5.23
C TRP A 135 0.63 6.10 -5.82
N ALA A 136 -0.42 6.80 -5.44
CA ALA A 136 -1.75 6.65 -6.04
C ALA A 136 -1.85 7.48 -7.33
N ILE A 137 -1.40 6.90 -8.45
CA ILE A 137 -1.19 7.56 -9.75
C ILE A 137 -2.44 8.31 -10.23
N ASP A 138 -3.61 7.70 -10.06
CA ASP A 138 -4.87 8.26 -10.57
C ASP A 138 -5.48 9.32 -9.62
N GLN A 139 -4.91 9.51 -8.43
CA GLN A 139 -5.40 10.49 -7.45
C GLN A 139 -4.81 11.88 -7.67
N ARG A 140 -5.25 12.83 -6.85
CA ARG A 140 -4.70 14.19 -6.86
C ARG A 140 -3.43 14.26 -6.03
N SER A 141 -2.46 15.03 -6.50
CA SER A 141 -1.31 15.39 -5.70
C SER A 141 -1.72 16.33 -4.57
N SER A 142 -1.00 16.29 -3.45
CA SER A 142 -1.24 17.19 -2.30
C SER A 142 -1.01 18.67 -2.65
N ASN A 143 -0.15 18.95 -3.63
CA ASN A 143 0.16 20.29 -4.13
C ASN A 143 -0.60 20.65 -5.43
N CYS A 144 -1.72 19.99 -5.72
CA CYS A 144 -2.51 20.26 -6.90
C CYS A 144 -2.95 21.74 -6.97
N THR A 145 -2.69 22.42 -8.09
CA THR A 145 -3.03 23.84 -8.27
C THR A 145 -4.45 24.09 -8.78
N LEU A 146 -5.20 23.04 -9.16
CA LEU A 146 -6.54 23.13 -9.73
C LEU A 146 -7.57 22.37 -8.87
N THR A 147 -7.57 22.60 -7.55
CA THR A 147 -8.35 21.80 -6.58
C THR A 147 -9.87 21.82 -6.78
N LYS A 148 -10.42 22.74 -7.56
CA LYS A 148 -11.87 22.80 -7.86
C LYS A 148 -12.25 22.19 -9.22
N ASP A 149 -11.30 22.00 -10.12
CA ASP A 149 -11.54 21.43 -11.44
C ASP A 149 -11.61 19.90 -11.33
N THR A 150 -12.71 19.28 -11.72
CA THR A 150 -12.89 17.82 -11.66
C THR A 150 -12.36 17.07 -12.88
N ASN A 151 -12.10 17.77 -13.98
CA ASN A 151 -11.67 17.22 -15.27
C ASN A 151 -10.15 17.05 -15.36
N HIS A 152 -9.37 18.05 -14.88
CA HIS A 152 -7.91 17.97 -14.94
C HIS A 152 -7.37 16.76 -14.19
N ARG A 153 -6.16 16.30 -14.55
CA ARG A 153 -5.42 15.25 -13.83
C ARG A 153 -4.06 15.74 -13.37
N CYS A 154 -3.68 15.44 -12.13
CA CYS A 154 -2.34 15.78 -11.64
C CYS A 154 -1.27 14.98 -12.40
N TRP A 155 -1.60 13.73 -12.72
CA TRP A 155 -0.81 12.83 -13.52
C TRP A 155 -1.70 12.17 -14.58
N ILE A 156 -1.17 12.05 -15.80
CA ILE A 156 -1.83 11.34 -16.89
C ILE A 156 -0.99 10.12 -17.22
N ARG A 157 -1.59 8.93 -17.15
CA ARG A 157 -0.95 7.68 -17.55
C ARG A 157 -1.41 7.22 -18.93
N LYS A 158 -0.49 6.61 -19.67
CA LYS A 158 -0.71 5.91 -20.94
C LYS A 158 -0.14 4.50 -20.84
N GLY A 159 -0.65 3.58 -21.67
CA GLY A 159 -0.29 2.15 -21.63
C GLY A 159 -1.14 1.36 -20.64
N GLU A 160 -0.81 0.08 -20.52
CA GLU A 160 -1.52 -0.89 -19.67
C GLU A 160 -0.60 -1.43 -18.58
N PRO A 161 -1.09 -1.68 -17.35
CA PRO A 161 -0.30 -2.29 -16.29
C PRO A 161 0.36 -3.61 -16.73
N PRO A 162 1.64 -3.85 -16.39
CA PRO A 162 2.52 -2.98 -15.59
C PRO A 162 3.22 -1.86 -16.38
N ASN A 163 3.20 -1.93 -17.71
CA ASN A 163 3.95 -1.08 -18.64
C ASN A 163 3.26 0.26 -18.93
N ILE A 164 3.11 1.09 -17.88
CA ILE A 164 2.52 2.43 -18.01
C ILE A 164 3.60 3.52 -18.02
N THR A 165 3.29 4.63 -18.69
CA THR A 165 4.06 5.87 -18.64
C THR A 165 3.22 6.98 -18.04
N VAL A 166 3.74 7.67 -17.03
CA VAL A 166 3.10 8.84 -16.41
C VAL A 166 3.71 10.13 -16.93
N SER A 167 2.86 11.08 -17.31
CA SER A 167 3.25 12.35 -17.95
C SER A 167 2.27 13.47 -17.60
N LYS A 168 2.43 14.62 -18.29
CA LYS A 168 1.54 15.79 -18.25
C LYS A 168 0.77 16.01 -19.55
N ASP A 169 0.75 15.01 -20.43
CA ASP A 169 0.18 15.12 -21.77
C ASP A 169 -1.36 15.17 -21.75
N GLY A 170 -1.93 16.36 -21.54
CA GLY A 170 -3.36 16.62 -21.54
C GLY A 170 -3.77 17.70 -20.55
N ILE A 171 -5.03 17.65 -20.10
CA ILE A 171 -5.56 18.63 -19.12
C ILE A 171 -4.97 18.33 -17.75
N THR A 172 -3.97 19.10 -17.34
CA THR A 172 -3.26 18.90 -16.09
C THR A 172 -3.12 20.18 -15.27
N CYS A 173 -2.92 20.02 -13.96
CA CYS A 173 -2.50 21.13 -13.10
C CYS A 173 -0.99 21.37 -13.17
N GLN A 174 -0.50 22.46 -12.58
CA GLN A 174 0.92 22.86 -12.58
C GLN A 174 1.76 22.09 -11.53
N ALA A 175 1.16 21.13 -10.83
CA ALA A 175 1.85 20.38 -9.79
C ALA A 175 2.78 19.31 -10.37
N GLY A 176 4.10 19.49 -10.23
CA GLY A 176 5.11 18.55 -10.70
C GLY A 176 5.20 18.45 -12.24
N ALA A 177 6.11 17.62 -12.74
CA ALA A 177 6.44 17.50 -14.17
C ALA A 177 6.05 16.13 -14.77
N GLY A 178 5.04 15.45 -14.20
CA GLY A 178 4.76 14.05 -14.52
C GLY A 178 5.56 13.06 -13.67
N SER A 179 6.29 13.57 -12.67
CA SER A 179 7.04 12.82 -11.66
C SER A 179 6.27 12.72 -10.34
N ILE A 180 6.77 11.90 -9.42
CA ILE A 180 6.38 11.86 -8.01
C ILE A 180 7.56 12.23 -7.13
N GLN A 181 7.32 13.04 -6.09
CA GLN A 181 8.25 13.25 -4.99
C GLN A 181 7.58 12.74 -3.71
N ALA A 182 8.22 11.79 -3.04
CA ALA A 182 7.73 11.18 -1.81
C ALA A 182 8.90 10.92 -0.86
N GLY A 183 9.08 11.78 0.15
CA GLY A 183 10.23 11.68 1.06
C GLY A 183 11.55 11.93 0.33
N ASP A 184 12.46 10.97 0.42
CA ASP A 184 13.80 10.97 -0.20
C ASP A 184 13.81 10.48 -1.66
N TYR A 185 12.67 10.05 -2.19
CA TYR A 185 12.55 9.64 -3.60
C TYR A 185 11.87 10.72 -4.44
N HIS A 186 12.47 11.03 -5.58
CA HIS A 186 11.87 11.80 -6.67
C HIS A 186 12.19 11.04 -7.97
N GLY A 187 11.17 10.76 -8.78
CA GLY A 187 11.39 10.13 -10.09
C GLY A 187 10.15 10.07 -10.98
N PHE A 188 10.34 9.50 -12.16
CA PHE A 188 9.36 9.29 -13.23
C PHE A 188 9.01 7.81 -13.34
N LEU A 189 7.80 7.52 -13.84
CA LEU A 189 7.40 6.17 -14.25
C LEU A 189 7.27 6.14 -15.76
N ARG A 190 8.17 5.44 -16.45
CA ARG A 190 8.19 5.34 -17.91
C ARG A 190 8.20 3.89 -18.32
N ASN A 191 7.22 3.49 -19.12
CA ASN A 191 7.09 2.14 -19.65
C ASN A 191 7.27 1.04 -18.57
N GLY A 192 6.67 1.25 -17.39
CA GLY A 192 6.79 0.32 -16.26
C GLY A 192 8.14 0.35 -15.53
N ILE A 193 8.95 1.39 -15.70
CA ILE A 193 10.25 1.54 -15.01
C ILE A 193 10.25 2.85 -14.22
N PHE A 194 10.63 2.76 -12.94
CA PHE A 194 10.94 3.93 -12.13
C PHE A 194 12.36 4.41 -12.41
N GLU A 195 12.45 5.65 -12.87
CA GLU A 195 13.70 6.37 -13.15
C GLU A 195 13.78 7.57 -12.20
N PRO A 196 14.87 7.75 -11.44
CA PRO A 196 15.07 8.96 -10.63
C PRO A 196 15.17 10.24 -11.49
#